data_AF-A0A9Q6ZF36-F1
#
_entry.id   AF-A0A9Q6ZF36-F1
#
_cell.length_a   1.000
_cell.length_b   1.000
_cell.length_c   1.000
_cell.angle_alpha   90.00
_cell.angle_beta   90.00
_cell.angle_gamma   90.00
#
_symmetry.space_group_name_H-M   'P 1'
#
loop_
_entity.id
_entity.type
_entity.pdbx_description
1 polymer ?
#
loop_
_entity_poly.entity_id
_entity_poly.type
_entity_poly.pdbx_seq_one_letter_code
_entity_poly.pdbx_strand_id
1 'polypeptide(L)' 'MSLKEEIAQKLKARRIELGLTMEELAILVWGDPKKSGQISNYENGKRALSLDTLELFLEALQMELILKNR' A
#
# COMPACT_ATOMS: atom_id res chain seq x y z
N MET A 1 -5.22 -14.25 -9.92
CA MET A 1 -4.85 -13.01 -9.21
C MET A 1 -4.27 -12.06 -10.24
N SER A 2 -4.82 -10.85 -10.35
CA SER A 2 -4.32 -9.81 -11.25
C SER A 2 -3.05 -9.17 -10.67
N LEU A 3 -2.25 -8.50 -11.52
CA LEU A 3 -1.08 -7.75 -11.06
C LEU A 3 -1.43 -6.72 -9.98
N LYS A 4 -2.58 -6.05 -10.11
CA LYS A 4 -3.06 -5.05 -9.14
C LYS A 4 -3.35 -5.68 -7.77
N GLU A 5 -3.96 -6.86 -7.76
CA GLU A 5 -4.22 -7.61 -6.53
C GLU A 5 -2.91 -8.08 -5.89
N GLU A 6 -1.94 -8.54 -6.68
CA GLU A 6 -0.63 -8.96 -6.16
C GLU A 6 0.11 -7.79 -5.50
N ILE A 7 0.12 -6.62 -6.13
CA ILE A 7 0.69 -5.39 -5.56
C ILE A 7 -0.02 -5.04 -4.25
N ALA A 8 -1.34 -4.99 -4.24
CA ALA A 8 -2.12 -4.69 -3.04
C ALA A 8 -1.81 -5.63 -1.87
N GLN A 9 -1.69 -6.93 -2.14
CA GLN A 9 -1.32 -7.92 -1.11
C GLN A 9 0.12 -7.75 -0.61
N LYS A 10 1.07 -7.41 -1.50
CA LYS A 10 2.46 -7.12 -1.09
C LYS A 10 2.55 -5.91 -0.17
N LEU A 11 1.84 -4.83 -0.50
CA LEU A 11 1.79 -3.63 0.34
C LEU A 11 1.18 -3.94 1.73
N LYS A 12 0.07 -4.68 1.74
CA LYS A 12 -0.58 -5.12 2.99
C LYS A 12 0.33 -5.98 3.85
N ALA A 13 1.00 -6.96 3.25
CA ALA A 13 1.92 -7.85 3.95
C ALA A 13 3.06 -7.03 4.58
N ARG A 14 3.67 -6.12 3.81
CA ARG A 14 4.74 -5.27 4.32
C ARG A 14 4.29 -4.36 5.46
N ARG A 15 3.10 -3.76 5.37
CA ARG A 15 2.53 -2.97 6.49
C ARG A 15 2.45 -3.80 7.77
N ILE A 16 1.97 -5.05 7.67
CA ILE A 16 1.83 -5.96 8.81
C ILE A 16 3.20 -6.37 9.36
N GLU A 17 4.18 -6.65 8.51
CA GLU A 17 5.56 -6.96 8.93
C GLU A 17 6.19 -5.82 9.73
N LEU A 18 5.90 -4.56 9.36
CA LEU A 18 6.36 -3.37 10.08
C LEU A 18 5.55 -3.08 11.35
N GLY A 19 4.51 -3.86 11.64
CA GLY A 19 3.63 -3.66 12.80
C GLY A 19 2.73 -2.44 12.71
N LEU A 20 2.57 -1.85 11.52
CA LEU A 20 1.80 -0.62 11.32
C LEU A 20 0.30 -0.89 11.24
N THR A 21 -0.47 -0.06 11.93
CA THR A 21 -1.91 0.09 11.70
C THR A 21 -2.18 0.81 10.37
N MET A 22 -3.43 0.76 9.89
CA MET A 22 -3.83 1.52 8.71
C MET A 22 -3.82 3.03 8.95
N GLU A 23 -4.07 3.49 10.18
CA GLU A 23 -3.99 4.91 10.54
C GLU A 23 -2.55 5.39 10.49
N GLU A 24 -1.60 4.63 11.04
CA GLU A 24 -0.18 4.96 10.98
C GLU A 24 0.33 4.97 9.54
N LEU A 25 -0.04 3.99 8.71
CA LEU A 25 0.33 4.03 7.30
C LEU A 25 -0.28 5.25 6.58
N ALA A 26 -1.52 5.62 6.88
CA ALA A 26 -2.14 6.81 6.30
C ALA A 26 -1.42 8.11 6.69
N ILE A 27 -0.89 8.19 7.90
CA ILE A 27 -0.03 9.30 8.34
C ILE A 27 1.29 9.30 7.55
N LEU A 28 1.93 8.14 7.34
CA LEU A 28 3.19 8.07 6.60
C LEU A 28 3.01 8.44 5.12
N VAL A 29 1.92 8.00 4.49
CA VAL A 29 1.67 8.23 3.04
C VAL A 29 1.15 9.65 2.77
N TRP A 30 0.32 10.21 3.66
CA TRP A 30 -0.40 11.46 3.38
C TRP A 30 -0.45 12.47 4.53
N GLY A 31 0.17 12.18 5.68
CA GLY A 31 0.08 13.02 6.88
C GLY A 31 -1.32 13.12 7.49
N ASP A 32 -2.24 12.22 7.13
CA ASP A 32 -3.66 12.32 7.52
C ASP A 32 -4.23 10.97 7.96
N PRO A 33 -4.46 10.73 9.27
CA PRO A 33 -4.99 9.47 9.78
C PRO A 33 -6.41 9.19 9.30
N LYS A 34 -7.19 10.22 8.91
CA LYS A 34 -8.56 10.05 8.41
C LYS A 34 -8.60 9.30 7.07
N LYS A 35 -7.45 9.13 6.41
CA LYS A 35 -7.32 8.35 5.17
C LYS A 35 -7.07 6.86 5.41
N SER A 36 -7.15 6.35 6.65
CA SER A 36 -7.03 4.92 6.96
C SER A 36 -8.01 4.04 6.15
N GLY A 37 -9.23 4.52 5.89
CA GLY A 37 -10.18 3.84 5.00
C GLY A 37 -9.68 3.69 3.55
N GLN A 38 -8.87 4.64 3.06
CA GLN A 38 -8.24 4.52 1.74
C GLN A 38 -7.16 3.45 1.71
N ILE A 39 -6.36 3.31 2.78
CA ILE A 39 -5.40 2.21 2.92
C ILE A 39 -6.11 0.87 2.76
N SER A 40 -7.21 0.67 3.50
CA SER A 40 -8.03 -0.54 3.40
C SER A 40 -8.55 -0.78 1.97
N ASN A 41 -9.00 0.26 1.28
CA ASN A 41 -9.49 0.13 -0.09
C ASN A 41 -8.39 -0.29 -1.07
N TYR A 42 -7.18 0.25 -0.93
CA TYR A 42 -6.04 -0.14 -1.76
C TYR A 42 -5.57 -1.57 -1.46
N GLU A 43 -5.36 -1.90 -0.18
CA GLU A 43 -4.86 -3.23 0.25
C GLU A 43 -5.81 -4.39 -0.09
N ASN A 44 -7.11 -4.11 -0.17
CA ASN A 44 -8.12 -5.10 -0.56
C ASN A 44 -8.48 -5.02 -2.06
N GLY A 45 -7.75 -4.24 -2.86
CA GLY A 45 -7.96 -4.12 -4.31
C GLY A 45 -9.29 -3.45 -4.72
N LYS A 46 -10.01 -2.83 -3.78
CA LYS A 46 -11.27 -2.11 -4.04
C LYS A 46 -11.04 -0.81 -4.81
N ARG A 47 -9.82 -0.28 -4.77
CA ARG A 47 -9.39 0.91 -5.50
C ARG A 47 -8.07 0.62 -6.23
N ALA A 48 -7.99 1.04 -7.49
CA ALA A 48 -6.75 0.96 -8.25
C ALA A 48 -5.74 2.01 -7.76
N LEU A 49 -4.49 1.61 -7.58
CA LEU A 49 -3.37 2.50 -7.31
C LEU A 49 -2.93 3.19 -8.61
N SER A 50 -2.80 4.52 -8.59
CA SER A 50 -1.99 5.24 -9.58
C SER A 50 -0.50 5.00 -9.32
N LEU A 51 0.36 5.32 -10.28
CA LEU A 51 1.81 5.27 -10.09
C LEU A 51 2.25 6.19 -8.95
N ASP A 52 1.80 7.45 -8.93
CA ASP A 52 2.11 8.39 -7.85
C ASP A 52 1.69 7.86 -6.47
N THR A 53 0.51 7.23 -6.38
CA THR A 53 0.06 6.66 -5.11
C THR A 53 0.91 5.45 -4.72
N LEU A 54 1.29 4.62 -5.69
CA LEU A 54 2.17 3.48 -5.44
C LEU A 54 3.53 3.93 -4.93
N GLU A 55 4.13 4.97 -5.51
CA GLU A 55 5.41 5.54 -5.07
C GLU A 55 5.36 5.97 -3.60
N LEU A 56 4.32 6.71 -3.20
CA LEU A 56 4.13 7.11 -1.80
C LEU A 56 4.03 5.92 -0.85
N PHE A 57 3.36 4.84 -1.26
CA PHE A 57 3.28 3.61 -0.46
C PHE A 57 4.64 2.92 -0.33
N LEU A 58 5.40 2.84 -1.42
CA LEU A 58 6.72 2.19 -1.42
C LEU A 58 7.71 2.94 -0.52
N GLU A 59 7.69 4.27 -0.56
CA GLU A 59 8.47 5.12 0.35
C GLU A 59 8.06 4.90 1.81
N ALA A 60 6.77 5.00 2.12
CA ALA A 60 6.24 4.84 3.48
C ALA A 60 6.52 3.44 4.06
N LEU A 61 6.52 2.41 3.22
CA LEU A 61 6.76 1.01 3.61
C LEU A 61 8.22 0.58 3.53
N GLN A 62 9.12 1.52 3.17
CA GLN A 62 10.56 1.29 3.03
C GLN A 62 10.84 0.02 2.21
N MET A 63 10.21 -0.07 1.05
CA MET A 63 10.29 -1.26 0.20
C MET A 63 10.44 -0.89 -1.27
N GLU A 64 11.11 -1.77 -2.01
CA GLU A 64 11.14 -1.74 -3.46
C GLU A 64 10.23 -2.81 -4.04
N LEU A 65 9.54 -2.48 -5.13
CA LEU A 65 8.67 -3.42 -5.81
C LEU A 65 9.35 -3.98 -7.05
N ILE A 66 9.81 -5.24 -6.97
CA ILE A 66 10.34 -5.96 -8.12
C ILE A 66 9.22 -6.77 -8.77
N LEU A 67 8.77 -6.32 -9.94
CA LEU A 67 7.82 -7.07 -10.76
C LEU A 67 8.59 -8.05 -11.64
N LYS A 68 8.39 -9.35 -11.44
CA LYS A 68 8.92 -10.37 -12.35
C LYS A 68 7.95 -10.50 -13.52
N ASN A 69 8.41 -10.18 -14.73
CA ASN A 69 7.70 -10.56 -15.94
C ASN A 69 7.60 -12.08 -15.98
N ARG A 70 6.37 -12.60 -16.06
CA ARG A 70 6.14 -14.03 -16.34
C ARG A 70 6.21 -14.27 -17.83
#